data_AF-A0A2V1ABT5-F1
#
_entry.id   AF-A0A2V1ABT5-F1
#
_cell.length_a   1.000
_cell.length_b   1.000
_cell.length_c   1.000
_cell.angle_alpha   90.00
_cell.angle_beta   90.00
_cell.angle_gamma   90.00
#
_symmetry.space_group_name_H-M   'P 1'
#
loop_
_entity.id
_entity.type
_entity.pdbx_description
1 polymer ?
#
loop_
_entity_poly.entity_id
_entity_poly.type
_entity_poly.pdbx_seq_one_letter_code
_entity_poly.pdbx_strand_id
1 'polypeptide(L)'
;MSEFFYRKPSSQSSVTPAELLTTANCEDSSRIRAFLRLSRIATDDTISQHLNETQPKDCDAYFNRKIVPQWQARAHAIQFCSDYAKRLEQEVAAGSPKSADYDLRTNPYALKDDLEKIELHNARRATIENWVRNEQNVEKIIREETTKIFNDKCYYKDWLQQFADAISK
;
A
#
# COMPACT_ATOMS: atom_id res chain seq x y z
N MET A 1 7.63 -8.38 -12.00
CA MET A 1 6.97 -7.22 -12.65
C MET A 1 6.13 -6.37 -11.67
N SER A 2 5.76 -6.86 -10.47
CA SER A 2 4.98 -6.10 -9.48
C SER A 2 5.79 -5.14 -8.59
N GLU A 3 7.09 -5.39 -8.40
CA GLU A 3 7.93 -4.59 -7.47
C GLU A 3 8.19 -3.16 -7.95
N PHE A 4 8.14 -2.91 -9.26
CA PHE A 4 8.37 -1.58 -9.82
C PHE A 4 7.30 -0.57 -9.41
N PHE A 5 6.07 -1.03 -9.18
CA PHE A 5 4.93 -0.18 -8.88
C PHE A 5 4.81 0.23 -7.41
N TYR A 6 5.63 -0.37 -6.56
CA TYR A 6 5.73 -0.02 -5.14
C TYR A 6 7.04 0.71 -4.80
N ARG A 7 7.71 1.27 -5.80
CA ARG A 7 8.89 2.13 -5.60
C ARG A 7 8.48 3.45 -4.96
N LYS A 8 9.29 3.92 -4.01
CA LYS A 8 9.12 5.19 -3.30
C LYS A 8 9.03 6.35 -4.32
N PRO A 9 7.96 7.15 -4.33
CA PRO A 9 7.84 8.25 -5.26
C PRO A 9 8.93 9.31 -5.02
N SER A 10 9.49 9.85 -6.09
CA SER A 10 10.30 11.06 -6.07
C SER A 10 9.46 12.21 -5.47
N SER A 11 10.11 13.13 -4.77
CA SER A 11 9.56 13.99 -3.71
C SER A 11 8.50 15.04 -4.12
N GLN A 12 7.82 14.91 -5.26
CA GLN A 12 6.92 15.94 -5.77
C GLN A 12 5.68 15.31 -6.45
N SER A 13 4.64 15.02 -5.66
CA SER A 13 3.20 14.98 -6.05
C SER A 13 2.34 13.94 -5.29
N SER A 14 2.72 13.49 -4.08
CA SER A 14 1.82 12.60 -3.33
C SER A 14 0.60 13.40 -2.83
N VAL A 15 -0.54 13.23 -3.49
CA VAL A 15 -1.87 13.72 -3.04
C VAL A 15 -2.31 13.04 -1.73
N THR A 16 -1.51 12.12 -1.18
CA THR A 16 -1.77 11.48 0.10
C THR A 16 -1.78 12.52 1.23
N PRO A 17 -2.86 12.64 2.02
CA PRO A 17 -2.89 13.52 3.17
C PRO A 17 -1.80 13.14 4.18
N ALA A 18 -1.00 14.10 4.63
CA ALA A 18 0.10 13.84 5.56
C ALA A 18 -0.40 13.23 6.90
N GLU A 19 -1.58 13.63 7.35
CA GLU A 19 -2.23 13.11 8.56
C GLU A 19 -2.57 11.61 8.47
N LEU A 20 -2.65 11.06 7.25
CA LEU A 20 -2.90 9.65 7.02
C LEU A 20 -1.64 8.79 7.28
N LEU A 21 -0.45 9.37 7.10
CA LEU A 21 0.84 8.67 7.13
C LEU A 21 1.40 8.58 8.56
N THR A 22 0.66 7.91 9.44
CA THR A 22 1.09 7.64 10.81
C THR A 22 1.11 6.14 11.09
N THR A 23 2.03 5.69 11.95
CA THR A 23 2.15 4.27 12.31
C THR A 23 0.88 3.75 12.99
N ALA A 24 0.22 4.59 13.81
CA ALA A 24 -1.06 4.29 14.43
C ALA A 24 -2.15 3.93 13.41
N ASN A 25 -2.19 4.63 12.27
CA ASN A 25 -3.14 4.34 11.19
C ASN A 25 -2.81 3.04 10.42
N CYS A 26 -1.58 2.52 10.51
CA CYS A 26 -1.25 1.21 9.93
C CYS A 26 -1.69 0.05 10.84
N GLU A 27 -1.74 0.30 12.15
CA GLU A 27 -2.21 -0.65 13.15
C GLU A 27 -3.75 -0.68 13.19
N ASP A 28 -4.37 0.49 13.30
CA ASP A 28 -5.80 0.67 13.04
C ASP A 28 -6.02 1.14 11.59
N SER A 29 -6.06 0.15 10.70
CA SER A 29 -6.21 0.35 9.25
C SER A 29 -7.52 1.04 8.81
N SER A 30 -8.47 1.31 9.71
CA SER A 30 -9.79 1.87 9.39
C SER A 30 -9.73 3.15 8.55
N ARG A 31 -8.86 4.10 8.95
CA ARG A 31 -8.67 5.38 8.23
C ARG A 31 -8.05 5.21 6.85
N ILE A 32 -7.02 4.37 6.75
CA ILE A 32 -6.35 4.09 5.46
C ILE A 32 -7.31 3.39 4.51
N ARG A 33 -8.05 2.38 4.98
CA ARG A 33 -9.04 1.68 4.16
C ARG A 33 -10.18 2.59 3.72
N ALA A 34 -10.62 3.51 4.58
CA ALA A 34 -11.62 4.51 4.21
C ALA A 34 -11.10 5.43 3.09
N PHE A 35 -9.86 5.91 3.20
CA PHE A 35 -9.19 6.67 2.14
C PHE A 35 -9.10 5.89 0.83
N LEU A 36 -8.62 4.64 0.86
CA LEU A 36 -8.50 3.79 -0.33
C LEU A 36 -9.87 3.58 -0.99
N ARG A 37 -10.90 3.27 -0.20
CA ARG A 37 -12.27 3.10 -0.69
C ARG A 37 -12.81 4.36 -1.38
N LEU A 38 -12.68 5.52 -0.74
CA LEU A 38 -13.16 6.79 -1.30
C LEU A 38 -12.39 7.18 -2.57
N SER A 39 -11.07 6.96 -2.60
CA SER A 39 -10.26 7.20 -3.79
C SER A 39 -10.72 6.33 -4.96
N ARG A 40 -10.98 5.03 -4.74
CA ARG A 40 -11.47 4.10 -5.77
C ARG A 40 -12.84 4.49 -6.32
N ILE A 41 -13.77 4.87 -5.43
CA ILE A 41 -15.11 5.36 -5.83
C ILE A 41 -14.98 6.62 -6.70
N ALA A 42 -14.08 7.54 -6.34
CA ALA A 42 -13.91 8.80 -7.05
C ALA A 42 -13.22 8.65 -8.42
N THR A 43 -12.39 7.61 -8.63
CA THR A 43 -11.62 7.45 -9.87
C THR A 43 -12.00 6.25 -10.71
N ASP A 44 -12.04 5.07 -10.11
CA ASP A 44 -12.06 3.80 -10.85
C ASP A 44 -13.51 3.33 -11.06
N ASP A 45 -14.39 3.46 -10.06
CA ASP A 45 -15.79 3.03 -10.18
C ASP A 45 -16.59 3.88 -11.18
N THR A 46 -16.26 5.18 -11.27
CA THR A 46 -16.90 6.12 -12.20
C THR A 46 -16.20 6.20 -13.56
N ILE A 47 -15.15 5.41 -13.79
CA ILE A 47 -14.28 5.61 -14.96
C ILE A 47 -15.01 5.40 -16.28
N SER A 48 -15.86 4.38 -16.36
CA SER A 48 -16.64 4.08 -17.56
C SER A 48 -17.60 5.23 -17.91
N GLN A 49 -18.16 5.91 -16.91
CA GLN A 49 -19.06 7.05 -17.11
C GLN A 49 -18.26 8.24 -17.66
N HIS A 50 -17.13 8.58 -17.03
CA HIS A 50 -16.27 9.68 -17.47
C HIS A 50 -15.70 9.45 -18.88
N LEU A 51 -15.31 8.23 -19.22
CA LEU A 51 -14.76 7.92 -20.53
C LEU A 51 -15.82 7.94 -21.64
N ASN A 52 -17.11 7.73 -21.34
CA ASN A 52 -18.17 7.91 -22.33
C ASN A 52 -18.39 9.40 -22.70
N GLU A 53 -18.08 10.32 -21.79
CA GLU A 53 -18.18 11.77 -22.02
C GLU A 53 -16.90 12.36 -22.64
N THR A 54 -15.78 11.64 -22.55
CA THR A 54 -14.46 12.09 -22.98
C THR A 54 -14.20 11.68 -24.43
N GLN A 55 -13.61 12.56 -25.24
CA GLN A 55 -13.20 12.18 -26.60
C GLN A 55 -11.98 11.24 -26.55
N PRO A 56 -11.85 10.26 -27.46
CA PRO A 56 -10.72 9.33 -27.46
C PRO A 56 -9.33 9.98 -27.49
N LYS A 57 -9.22 11.20 -28.04
CA LYS A 57 -7.97 11.98 -28.12
C LYS A 57 -7.54 12.55 -26.77
N ASP A 58 -8.48 12.75 -25.86
CA ASP A 58 -8.22 13.35 -24.54
C ASP A 58 -7.96 12.31 -23.44
N CYS A 59 -8.00 11.01 -23.78
CA CYS A 59 -7.76 9.92 -22.83
C CYS A 59 -6.38 10.01 -22.15
N ASP A 60 -5.34 10.35 -22.92
CA ASP A 60 -3.98 10.53 -22.37
C ASP A 60 -3.93 11.68 -21.34
N ALA A 61 -4.63 12.78 -21.62
CA ALA A 61 -4.69 13.91 -20.70
C ALA A 61 -5.48 13.56 -19.44
N TYR A 62 -6.60 12.84 -19.58
CA TYR A 62 -7.40 12.36 -18.45
C TYR A 62 -6.61 11.41 -17.56
N PHE A 63 -5.93 10.41 -18.14
CA PHE A 63 -5.12 9.44 -17.41
C PHE A 63 -4.04 10.13 -16.57
N ASN A 64 -3.23 10.98 -17.20
CA ASN A 64 -2.11 11.65 -16.53
C ASN A 64 -2.58 12.64 -15.45
N ARG A 65 -3.72 13.33 -15.65
CA ARG A 65 -4.20 14.35 -14.72
C ARG A 65 -5.03 13.81 -13.56
N LYS A 66 -5.79 12.74 -13.78
CA LYS A 66 -6.77 12.22 -12.79
C LYS A 66 -6.35 10.89 -12.20
N ILE A 67 -5.99 9.92 -13.04
CA ILE A 67 -5.75 8.53 -12.61
C ILE A 67 -4.38 8.40 -11.94
N VAL A 68 -3.32 8.84 -12.63
CA VAL A 68 -1.92 8.73 -12.14
C VAL A 68 -1.74 9.28 -10.71
N PRO A 69 -2.13 10.53 -10.38
CA PRO A 69 -1.91 11.08 -9.04
C PRO A 69 -2.69 10.33 -7.95
N GLN A 70 -3.89 9.83 -8.27
CA GLN A 70 -4.71 9.08 -7.32
C GLN A 70 -4.13 7.69 -7.06
N TRP A 71 -3.71 7.00 -8.12
CA TRP A 71 -3.01 5.72 -8.00
C TRP A 71 -1.69 5.84 -7.22
N GLN A 72 -0.94 6.93 -7.44
CA GLN A 72 0.27 7.23 -6.68
C GLN A 72 -0.04 7.48 -5.20
N ALA A 73 -1.10 8.24 -4.90
CA ALA A 73 -1.49 8.52 -3.52
C ALA A 73 -1.87 7.26 -2.74
N ARG A 74 -2.59 6.32 -3.39
CA ARG A 74 -2.93 5.01 -2.84
C ARG A 74 -1.68 4.12 -2.68
N ALA A 75 -0.83 4.07 -3.70
CA ALA A 75 0.42 3.32 -3.65
C ALA A 75 1.31 3.79 -2.48
N HIS A 76 1.45 5.10 -2.29
CA HIS A 76 2.25 5.67 -1.22
C HIS A 76 1.72 5.28 0.18
N ALA A 77 0.40 5.31 0.39
CA ALA A 77 -0.20 4.90 1.66
C ALA A 77 0.06 3.42 1.98
N ILE A 78 -0.08 2.53 0.97
CA ILE A 78 0.18 1.10 1.12
C ILE A 78 1.68 0.83 1.34
N GLN A 79 2.56 1.52 0.61
CA GLN A 79 4.01 1.41 0.76
C GLN A 79 4.45 1.79 2.18
N PHE A 80 3.94 2.91 2.71
CA PHE A 80 4.27 3.37 4.06
C PHE A 80 4.00 2.29 5.11
N CYS A 81 2.86 1.62 5.05
CA CYS A 81 2.55 0.53 5.97
C CYS A 81 3.35 -0.75 5.69
N SER A 82 3.71 -1.03 4.43
CA SER A 82 4.61 -2.15 4.13
C SER A 82 6.02 -1.93 4.68
N ASP A 83 6.54 -0.71 4.62
CA ASP A 83 7.83 -0.33 5.19
C ASP A 83 7.79 -0.31 6.72
N TYR A 84 6.65 0.07 7.30
CA TYR A 84 6.43 -0.06 8.73
C TYR A 84 6.45 -1.53 9.18
N ALA A 85 5.75 -2.43 8.46
CA ALA A 85 5.78 -3.86 8.76
C ALA A 85 7.20 -4.45 8.71
N LYS A 86 8.02 -4.06 7.74
CA LYS A 86 9.43 -4.45 7.65
C LYS A 86 10.27 -3.94 8.83
N ARG A 87 10.03 -2.70 9.30
CA ARG A 87 10.71 -2.15 10.48
C ARG A 87 10.35 -2.93 11.74
N LEU A 88 9.07 -3.27 11.92
CA LEU A 88 8.62 -4.11 13.03
C LEU A 88 9.27 -5.50 13.00
N GLU A 89 9.47 -6.08 11.82
CA GLU A 89 10.18 -7.36 11.67
C GLU A 89 11.63 -7.26 12.17
N GLN A 90 12.33 -6.18 11.81
CA GLN A 90 13.71 -5.94 12.26
C GLN A 90 13.81 -5.73 13.77
N GLU A 91 12.85 -5.03 14.38
CA GLU A 91 12.77 -4.82 15.82
C GLU A 91 12.55 -6.15 16.57
N VAL A 92 11.65 -7.00 16.09
CA VAL A 92 11.41 -8.33 16.67
C VAL A 92 12.63 -9.24 16.50
N ALA A 93 13.29 -9.19 15.34
CA ALA A 93 14.49 -9.97 15.08
C ALA A 93 15.66 -9.56 16.00
N ALA A 94 15.82 -8.26 16.27
CA ALA A 94 16.82 -7.74 17.19
C ALA A 94 16.56 -8.13 18.66
N GLY A 95 15.29 -8.21 19.06
CA GLY A 95 14.85 -8.57 20.41
C GLY A 95 14.72 -10.08 20.68
N SER A 96 15.23 -10.94 19.80
CA SER A 96 15.09 -12.39 19.96
C SER A 96 15.78 -12.91 21.24
N PRO A 97 15.06 -13.67 22.09
CA PRO A 97 15.49 -14.01 23.43
C PRO A 97 16.57 -15.08 23.36
N LYS A 98 17.73 -14.80 23.94
CA LYS A 98 18.81 -15.79 24.06
C LYS A 98 18.69 -16.45 25.42
N SER A 99 18.53 -17.78 25.43
CA SER A 99 18.44 -18.55 26.68
C SER A 99 19.60 -18.31 27.65
N ALA A 100 20.79 -17.95 27.13
CA ALA A 100 21.98 -17.62 27.91
C ALA A 100 21.90 -16.28 28.68
N ASP A 101 20.94 -15.40 28.37
CA ASP A 101 20.82 -14.07 28.98
C ASP A 101 19.98 -14.08 30.27
N TYR A 102 19.27 -15.18 30.55
CA TYR A 102 18.34 -15.27 31.68
C TYR A 102 18.96 -15.95 32.89
N ASP A 103 19.04 -15.23 34.02
CA ASP A 103 19.30 -15.85 35.32
C ASP A 103 18.01 -16.42 35.92
N LEU A 104 17.85 -17.74 35.78
CA LEU A 104 16.71 -18.49 36.30
C LEU A 104 16.58 -18.45 37.83
N ARG A 105 17.66 -18.10 38.56
CA ARG A 105 17.60 -17.93 40.02
C ARG A 105 16.86 -16.66 40.41
N THR A 106 16.99 -15.62 39.59
CA THR A 106 16.35 -14.33 39.80
C THR A 106 14.90 -14.34 39.31
N ASN A 107 14.62 -14.93 38.14
CA ASN A 107 13.25 -15.13 37.64
C ASN A 107 13.11 -16.42 36.80
N PRO A 108 12.47 -17.48 37.33
CA PRO A 108 12.25 -18.74 36.61
C PRO A 108 11.41 -18.63 35.33
N TYR A 109 10.60 -17.58 35.18
CA TYR A 109 9.65 -17.42 34.07
C TYR A 109 10.07 -16.38 33.03
N ALA A 110 11.24 -15.73 33.18
CA ALA A 110 11.66 -14.63 32.30
C ALA A 110 11.65 -15.00 30.81
N LEU A 111 12.14 -16.20 30.47
CA LEU A 111 12.12 -16.69 29.08
C LEU A 111 10.69 -16.83 28.54
N LYS A 112 9.76 -17.33 29.35
CA LYS A 112 8.36 -17.51 28.95
C LYS A 112 7.70 -16.16 28.71
N ASP A 113 7.88 -15.22 29.63
CA ASP A 113 7.28 -13.88 29.53
C ASP A 113 7.76 -13.15 28.26
N ASP A 114 9.03 -13.30 27.89
CA ASP A 114 9.57 -12.69 26.67
C ASP A 114 9.07 -13.37 25.39
N LEU A 115 8.91 -14.69 25.40
CA LEU A 115 8.27 -15.42 24.29
C LEU A 115 6.83 -14.97 24.09
N GLU A 116 6.06 -14.80 25.17
CA GLU A 116 4.67 -14.32 25.09
C GLU A 116 4.59 -12.90 24.51
N LYS A 117 5.50 -11.99 24.89
CA LYS A 117 5.59 -10.65 24.29
C LYS A 117 5.88 -10.74 22.78
N ILE A 118 6.81 -11.60 22.39
CA ILE A 118 7.18 -11.79 20.98
C ILE A 118 6.02 -12.36 20.18
N GLU A 119 5.29 -13.33 20.73
CA GLU A 119 4.07 -13.86 20.11
C GLU A 119 3.05 -12.75 19.87
N LEU A 120 2.82 -11.89 20.86
CA LEU A 120 1.92 -10.74 20.73
C LEU A 120 2.39 -9.75 19.65
N HIS A 121 3.69 -9.41 19.63
CA HIS A 121 4.28 -8.54 18.60
C HIS A 121 4.18 -9.16 17.20
N ASN A 122 4.41 -10.46 17.08
CA ASN A 122 4.28 -11.21 15.83
C ASN A 122 2.82 -11.24 15.34
N ALA A 123 1.86 -11.45 16.25
CA ALA A 123 0.44 -11.41 15.92
C ALA A 123 0.04 -10.03 15.39
N ARG A 124 0.46 -8.95 16.09
CA ARG A 124 0.23 -7.57 15.62
C ARG A 124 0.83 -7.35 14.24
N ARG A 125 2.10 -7.71 14.01
CA ARG A 125 2.74 -7.60 12.69
C ARG A 125 1.98 -8.37 11.61
N ALA A 126 1.60 -9.62 11.88
CA ALA A 126 0.88 -10.46 10.93
C ALA A 126 -0.47 -9.86 10.51
N THR A 127 -1.19 -9.21 11.43
CA THR A 127 -2.41 -8.49 11.06
C THR A 127 -2.14 -7.38 10.05
N ILE A 128 -1.05 -6.63 10.23
CA ILE A 128 -0.64 -5.54 9.33
C ILE A 128 -0.29 -6.09 7.95
N GLU A 129 0.58 -7.08 7.91
CA GLU A 129 1.02 -7.71 6.66
C GLU A 129 -0.16 -8.30 5.86
N ASN A 130 -1.10 -8.95 6.55
CA ASN A 130 -2.26 -9.55 5.89
C ASN A 130 -3.12 -8.50 5.21
N TRP A 131 -3.43 -7.39 5.89
CA TRP A 131 -4.27 -6.37 5.26
C TRP A 131 -3.51 -5.60 4.17
N VAL A 132 -2.23 -5.29 4.37
CA VAL A 132 -1.40 -4.62 3.35
C VAL A 132 -1.35 -5.48 2.08
N ARG A 133 -1.13 -6.79 2.22
CA ARG A 133 -1.12 -7.74 1.10
C ARG A 133 -2.47 -7.80 0.38
N ASN A 134 -3.57 -7.77 1.12
CA ASN A 134 -4.91 -7.73 0.54
C ASN A 134 -5.11 -6.45 -0.28
N GLU A 135 -4.75 -5.29 0.27
CA GLU A 135 -4.87 -4.01 -0.46
C GLU A 135 -3.94 -3.97 -1.68
N GLN A 136 -2.74 -4.54 -1.61
CA GLN A 136 -1.84 -4.67 -2.77
C GLN A 136 -2.46 -5.53 -3.88
N ASN A 137 -3.12 -6.64 -3.51
CA ASN A 137 -3.82 -7.49 -4.46
C ASN A 137 -5.03 -6.78 -5.08
N VAL A 138 -5.80 -6.04 -4.26
CA VAL A 138 -6.95 -5.25 -4.74
C VAL A 138 -6.49 -4.16 -5.70
N GLU A 139 -5.43 -3.41 -5.37
CA GLU A 139 -4.88 -2.40 -6.28
C GLU A 139 -4.37 -3.00 -7.59
N LYS A 140 -3.80 -4.21 -7.56
CA LYS A 140 -3.42 -4.92 -8.80
C LYS A 140 -4.64 -5.17 -9.68
N ILE A 141 -5.72 -5.74 -9.12
CA ILE A 141 -6.95 -6.05 -9.86
C ILE A 141 -7.57 -4.76 -10.42
N ILE A 142 -7.66 -3.71 -9.61
CA ILE A 142 -8.25 -2.44 -10.03
C ILE A 142 -7.47 -1.84 -11.21
N ARG A 143 -6.13 -1.89 -11.19
CA ARG A 143 -5.30 -1.38 -12.29
C ARG A 143 -5.49 -2.17 -13.58
N GLU A 144 -5.60 -3.50 -13.49
CA GLU A 144 -5.86 -4.38 -14.63
C GLU A 144 -7.23 -4.08 -15.25
N GLU A 145 -8.29 -4.00 -14.42
CA GLU A 145 -9.64 -3.67 -14.88
C GLU A 145 -9.70 -2.26 -15.48
N THR A 146 -9.08 -1.29 -14.83
CA THR A 146 -9.04 0.09 -15.33
C THR A 146 -8.35 0.16 -16.70
N THR A 147 -7.21 -0.53 -16.84
CA THR A 147 -6.48 -0.63 -18.12
C THR A 147 -7.33 -1.26 -19.21
N LYS A 148 -8.09 -2.31 -18.87
CA LYS A 148 -9.03 -2.95 -19.80
C LYS A 148 -10.10 -1.97 -20.28
N ILE A 149 -10.72 -1.21 -19.36
CA ILE A 149 -11.73 -0.21 -19.72
C ILE A 149 -11.13 0.88 -20.63
N PHE A 150 -9.91 1.35 -20.33
CA PHE A 150 -9.21 2.29 -21.21
C PHE A 150 -8.97 1.72 -22.61
N ASN A 151 -8.57 0.45 -22.71
CA ASN A 151 -8.38 -0.20 -24.01
C ASN A 151 -9.69 -0.35 -24.79
N ASP A 152 -10.80 -0.61 -24.10
CA ASP A 152 -12.12 -0.77 -24.74
C ASP A 152 -12.72 0.56 -25.23
N LYS A 153 -12.54 1.65 -24.47
CA LYS A 153 -13.16 2.96 -24.75
C LYS A 153 -12.27 3.92 -25.52
N CYS A 154 -10.97 3.83 -25.31
CA CYS A 154 -9.98 4.65 -26.00
C CYS A 154 -9.33 3.80 -27.11
N TYR A 155 -8.02 3.67 -27.09
CA TYR A 155 -7.24 2.86 -28.01
C TYR A 155 -6.31 1.95 -27.22
N TYR A 156 -5.88 0.87 -27.86
CA TYR A 156 -4.93 -0.05 -27.26
C TYR A 156 -3.59 0.64 -27.01
N LYS A 157 -3.20 0.71 -25.74
CA LYS A 157 -1.92 1.24 -25.27
C LYS A 157 -1.54 0.52 -23.99
N ASP A 158 -0.25 0.38 -23.73
CA ASP A 158 0.22 -0.11 -22.44
C ASP A 158 0.16 0.99 -21.37
N TRP A 159 -1.03 1.17 -20.80
CA TRP A 159 -1.30 2.16 -19.75
C TRP A 159 -0.52 1.85 -18.45
N LEU A 160 -0.18 0.59 -18.20
CA LEU A 160 0.62 0.18 -17.04
C LEU A 160 2.07 0.59 -17.21
N GLN A 161 2.65 0.41 -18.40
CA GLN A 161 3.98 0.91 -18.72
C GLN A 161 4.03 2.43 -18.59
N GLN A 162 3.04 3.15 -19.12
CA GLN A 162 2.96 4.61 -18.98
C GLN A 162 2.93 5.05 -17.51
N PHE A 163 2.19 4.34 -16.66
CA PHE A 163 2.19 4.60 -15.22
C PHE A 163 3.56 4.35 -14.59
N ALA A 164 4.24 3.26 -14.95
CA ALA A 164 5.61 2.99 -14.49
C ALA A 164 6.58 4.11 -14.92
N ASP A 165 6.46 4.60 -16.15
CA ASP A 165 7.24 5.71 -16.67
C ASP A 165 6.92 7.02 -15.94
N ALA A 166 5.66 7.24 -15.55
CA ALA A 166 5.26 8.41 -14.77
C ALA A 166 5.82 8.40 -13.34
N ILE A 167 5.99 7.22 -12.73
CA ILE A 167 6.59 7.08 -11.39
C ILE A 167 8.13 7.17 -11.44
N SER A 168 8.74 6.74 -12.54
CA SER A 168 10.21 6.71 -12.66
C SER A 168 10.83 8.07 -12.99
N LYS A 169 10.03 9.04 -13.45
CA LYS A 169 10.42 10.44 -13.66
C LYS A 169 10.47 11.24 -12.37
#